data_AF-A0A381QTR7-F1
#
_entry.id   AF-A0A381QTR7-F1
#
_cell.length_a   1.000
_cell.length_b   1.000
_cell.length_c   1.000
_cell.angle_alpha   90.00
_cell.angle_beta   90.00
_cell.angle_gamma   90.00
#
_symmetry.space_group_name_H-M   'P 1'
#
loop_
_entity.id
_entity.type
_entity.pdbx_description
1 polymer ?
#
loop_
_entity_poly.entity_id
_entity_poly.type
_entity_poly.pdbx_seq_one_letter_code
_entity_poly.pdbx_strand_id
1 'polypeptide(L)'
;TMVVFRNYQWGAEKRNTILWYNDNFVGTELNVGVEYAKVAEACGLKGVKVRDMKELTDALRTAIQEQMNENTTTFIEVVLNQELGEPFRRDAMKTPVKVAGIDMADMKPQQVG
;
A
#
# COMPACT_ATOMS: atom_id res chain seq x y z
N THR A 1 15.04 5.10 -11.50
CA THR A 1 13.61 5.03 -11.81
C THR A 1 12.82 4.67 -10.57
N MET A 2 11.70 5.36 -10.32
CA MET A 2 10.76 5.11 -9.22
C MET A 2 9.45 4.58 -9.79
N VAL A 3 8.80 3.64 -9.11
CA VAL A 3 7.51 3.06 -9.52
C VAL A 3 6.55 3.14 -8.35
N VAL A 4 5.39 3.78 -8.57
CA VAL A 4 4.35 3.94 -7.57
C VAL A 4 3.06 3.31 -8.07
N PHE A 5 2.59 2.31 -7.34
CA PHE A 5 1.31 1.66 -7.59
C PHE A 5 0.21 2.42 -6.86
N ARG A 6 -0.72 2.96 -7.63
CA ARG A 6 -1.79 3.81 -7.13
C ARG A 6 -3.14 3.13 -7.31
N ASN A 7 -3.72 2.70 -6.20
CA ASN A 7 -5.08 2.14 -6.11
C ASN A 7 -6.05 3.06 -5.34
N TYR A 8 -5.64 4.29 -5.01
CA TYR A 8 -6.42 5.26 -4.23
C TYR A 8 -6.78 4.79 -2.82
N GLN A 9 -6.09 3.78 -2.28
CA GLN A 9 -6.47 3.17 -1.01
C GLN A 9 -5.25 2.94 -0.12
N TRP A 10 -5.45 3.04 1.18
CA TRP A 10 -4.58 2.37 2.15
C TRP A 10 -4.97 0.89 2.21
N GLY A 11 -4.61 0.15 1.15
CA GLY A 11 -5.16 -1.18 0.89
C GLY A 11 -4.84 -2.22 1.97
N ALA A 12 -3.67 -2.13 2.60
CA ALA A 12 -3.27 -3.04 3.67
C ALA A 12 -4.10 -2.81 4.95
N GLU A 13 -4.29 -1.55 5.33
CA GLU A 13 -5.07 -1.11 6.49
C GLU A 13 -6.56 -1.38 6.28
N LYS A 14 -7.07 -1.13 5.07
CA LYS A 14 -8.46 -1.44 4.70
C LYS A 14 -8.77 -2.92 4.88
N ARG A 15 -7.83 -3.81 4.51
CA ARG A 15 -8.00 -5.25 4.72
C ARG A 15 -8.03 -5.64 6.20
N ASN A 16 -7.19 -5.04 7.04
CA ASN A 16 -7.21 -5.31 8.47
C ASN A 16 -8.53 -4.87 9.12
N THR A 17 -9.15 -3.80 8.60
CA THR A 17 -10.45 -3.30 9.10
C THR A 17 -11.60 -4.27 8.79
N ILE A 18 -11.60 -4.89 7.61
CA ILE A 18 -12.56 -5.95 7.22
C ILE A 18 -12.43 -7.17 8.14
N LEU A 19 -11.20 -7.56 8.48
CA LEU A 19 -10.95 -8.80 9.22
C LEU A 19 -11.19 -8.68 10.73
N TRP A 20 -10.99 -7.50 11.32
CA TRP A 20 -10.93 -7.36 12.78
C TRP A 20 -11.87 -6.30 13.36
N TYR A 21 -12.51 -5.46 12.53
CA TYR A 21 -13.24 -4.28 13.01
C TYR A 21 -14.63 -4.10 12.35
N ASN A 22 -15.24 -5.20 11.89
CA ASN A 22 -16.66 -5.25 11.50
C ASN A 22 -17.04 -4.17 10.47
N ASP A 23 -16.22 -4.01 9.41
CA ASP A 23 -16.47 -3.14 8.25
C ASP A 23 -16.60 -1.64 8.53
N ASN A 24 -16.00 -1.15 9.62
CA ASN A 24 -16.03 0.27 9.95
C ASN A 24 -14.97 1.07 9.16
N PHE A 25 -15.23 1.35 7.88
CA PHE A 25 -14.30 2.03 6.97
C PHE A 25 -14.23 3.55 7.24
N VAL A 26 -13.36 3.99 8.14
CA VAL A 26 -13.05 5.41 8.33
C VAL A 26 -11.62 5.69 7.83
N GLY A 27 -11.47 6.59 6.85
CA GLY A 27 -10.16 7.13 6.44
C GLY A 27 -9.30 6.27 5.50
N THR A 28 -9.86 5.31 4.77
CA THR A 28 -9.09 4.37 3.91
C THR A 28 -9.03 4.74 2.43
N GLU A 29 -9.80 5.75 1.99
CA GLU A 29 -9.86 6.23 0.62
C GLU A 29 -9.03 7.52 0.44
N LEU A 30 -8.21 7.56 -0.60
CA LEU A 30 -7.34 8.69 -0.95
C LEU A 30 -7.96 9.57 -2.02
N ASN A 31 -7.57 10.85 -2.04
CA ASN A 31 -8.07 11.83 -3.00
C ASN A 31 -7.73 11.42 -4.45
N VAL A 32 -8.75 11.41 -5.30
CA VAL A 32 -8.64 11.07 -6.73
C VAL A 32 -7.88 12.12 -7.54
N GLY A 33 -7.90 13.38 -7.10
CA GLY A 33 -7.29 14.52 -7.81
C GLY A 33 -5.77 14.63 -7.71
N VAL A 34 -5.12 13.84 -6.86
CA VAL A 34 -3.64 13.79 -6.81
C VAL A 34 -3.13 13.12 -8.09
N GLU A 35 -2.05 13.59 -8.69
CA GLU A 35 -1.38 12.90 -9.80
C GLU A 35 0.12 12.90 -9.51
N TYR A 36 0.66 11.75 -9.09
CA TYR A 36 2.04 11.66 -8.64
C TYR A 36 3.04 11.89 -9.78
N ALA A 37 2.68 11.54 -11.02
CA ALA A 37 3.49 11.89 -12.19
C ALA A 37 3.68 13.41 -12.31
N LYS A 38 2.63 14.21 -12.10
CA LYS A 38 2.71 15.68 -12.12
C LYS A 38 3.50 16.25 -10.95
N VAL A 39 3.39 15.63 -9.77
CA VAL A 39 4.23 15.99 -8.61
C VAL A 39 5.70 15.74 -8.94
N ALA A 40 6.03 14.62 -9.58
CA ALA A 40 7.39 14.31 -10.00
C ALA A 40 7.92 15.34 -11.02
N GLU A 41 7.11 15.73 -11.99
CA GLU A 41 7.44 16.81 -12.95
C GLU A 41 7.75 18.13 -12.23
N ALA A 42 6.91 18.53 -11.26
CA ALA A 42 7.14 19.72 -10.46
C ALA A 42 8.43 19.66 -9.62
N CYS A 43 8.89 18.45 -9.27
CA CYS A 43 10.16 18.20 -8.59
C CYS A 43 11.36 18.04 -9.54
N GLY A 44 11.19 18.24 -10.85
CA GLY A 44 12.27 18.13 -11.84
C GLY A 44 12.57 16.71 -12.31
N LEU A 45 11.67 15.77 -12.10
CA LEU A 45 11.77 14.39 -12.58
C LEU A 45 10.88 14.19 -13.81
N LYS A 46 11.16 13.16 -14.61
CA LYS A 46 10.27 12.77 -15.70
C LYS A 46 9.07 12.00 -15.15
N GLY A 47 7.89 12.60 -15.13
CA GLY A 47 6.64 11.94 -14.73
C GLY A 47 6.03 11.13 -15.88
N VAL A 48 5.64 9.88 -15.62
CA VAL A 48 4.92 9.03 -16.56
C VAL A 48 3.75 8.37 -15.85
N LYS A 49 2.57 8.41 -16.46
CA LYS A 49 1.36 7.76 -15.94
C LYS A 49 0.95 6.63 -16.87
N VAL A 50 0.76 5.44 -16.31
CA VAL A 50 0.36 4.22 -17.04
C VAL A 50 -0.90 3.62 -16.42
N ARG A 51 -1.72 2.96 -17.23
CA ARG A 51 -3.02 2.40 -16.84
C ARG A 51 -3.17 0.91 -17.12
N ASP A 52 -2.25 0.33 -17.87
CA ASP A 52 -2.28 -1.09 -18.19
C ASP A 52 -0.87 -1.72 -18.24
N MET A 53 -0.84 -3.04 -18.36
CA MET A 53 0.39 -3.84 -18.36
C MET A 53 1.27 -3.56 -19.57
N LYS A 54 0.69 -3.21 -20.72
CA LYS A 54 1.46 -2.91 -21.94
C LYS A 54 2.16 -1.58 -21.77
N GLU A 55 1.42 -0.54 -21.35
CA GLU A 55 1.97 0.78 -21.05
C GLU A 55 3.06 0.70 -19.98
N LEU A 56 2.85 -0.09 -18.92
CA LEU A 56 3.85 -0.31 -17.89
C LEU A 56 5.13 -0.96 -18.45
N THR A 57 4.98 -1.99 -19.28
CA THR A 57 6.10 -2.68 -19.90
C THR A 57 6.92 -1.74 -20.78
N ASP A 58 6.24 -0.96 -21.62
CA ASP A 58 6.89 -0.02 -22.53
C ASP A 58 7.55 1.13 -21.74
N ALA A 59 6.86 1.69 -20.74
CA ALA A 59 7.40 2.73 -19.88
C ALA A 59 8.62 2.27 -19.08
N LEU A 60 8.65 1.03 -18.58
CA LEU A 60 9.81 0.47 -17.88
C LEU A 60 11.00 0.32 -18.81
N ARG A 61 10.80 -0.21 -20.03
CA ARG A 61 11.88 -0.33 -21.03
C ARG A 61 12.49 1.03 -21.36
N THR A 62 11.64 2.02 -21.63
CA THR A 62 12.06 3.39 -21.90
C THR A 62 12.79 3.99 -20.70
N ALA A 63 12.24 3.89 -19.49
CA ALA A 63 12.86 4.43 -18.29
C ALA A 63 14.23 3.81 -17.97
N ILE A 64 14.42 2.51 -18.23
CA ILE A 64 15.72 1.86 -18.09
C ILE A 64 16.72 2.43 -19.08
N GLN A 65 16.35 2.51 -20.36
CA GLN A 65 17.21 3.04 -21.41
C GLN A 65 17.63 4.49 -21.13
N GLU A 66 16.68 5.35 -20.78
CA GLU A 66 16.91 6.76 -20.47
C GLU A 66 17.76 6.94 -19.19
N GLN A 67 17.51 6.12 -18.17
CA GLN A 67 18.33 6.17 -16.96
C GLN A 67 19.78 5.77 -17.26
N MET A 68 20.00 4.72 -18.07
CA MET A 68 21.34 4.22 -18.39
C MET A 68 22.14 5.15 -19.31
N ASN A 69 21.50 5.75 -20.32
CA ASN A 69 22.20 6.45 -21.40
C ASN A 69 22.07 7.97 -21.33
N GLU A 70 21.02 8.47 -20.70
CA GLU A 70 20.69 9.91 -20.66
C GLU A 70 20.68 10.45 -19.23
N ASN A 71 20.99 9.60 -18.24
CA ASN A 71 20.98 9.92 -16.80
C ASN A 71 19.65 10.54 -16.32
N THR A 72 18.55 10.21 -17.01
CA THR A 72 17.22 10.74 -16.72
C THR A 72 16.52 9.86 -15.69
N THR A 73 16.01 10.48 -14.62
CA THR A 73 15.24 9.75 -13.61
C THR A 73 13.75 9.86 -13.91
N THR A 74 13.14 8.71 -14.20
CA THR A 74 11.71 8.59 -14.47
C THR A 74 10.95 8.13 -13.22
N PHE A 75 9.81 8.77 -12.99
CA PHE A 75 8.81 8.42 -11.99
C PHE A 75 7.58 7.85 -12.71
N ILE A 76 7.25 6.59 -12.44
CA ILE A 76 6.14 5.89 -13.09
C ILE A 76 4.98 5.74 -12.09
N GLU A 77 3.87 6.43 -12.34
CA GLU A 77 2.60 6.25 -11.66
C GLU A 77 1.79 5.17 -12.38
N VAL A 78 1.64 4.01 -11.74
CA VAL A 78 0.84 2.88 -12.23
C VAL A 78 -0.54 2.96 -11.61
N VAL A 79 -1.55 3.31 -12.40
CA VAL A 79 -2.94 3.37 -11.94
C VAL A 79 -3.51 1.95 -11.94
N LEU A 80 -3.89 1.47 -10.75
CA LEU A 80 -4.48 0.16 -10.54
C LEU A 80 -6.00 0.24 -10.36
N ASN A 81 -6.64 -0.91 -10.50
CA ASN A 81 -7.99 -1.10 -9.98
C ASN A 81 -7.96 -1.15 -8.42
N GLN A 82 -9.14 -1.17 -7.81
CA GLN A 82 -9.29 -1.24 -6.35
C GLN A 82 -9.48 -2.67 -5.83
N GLU A 83 -9.09 -3.67 -6.62
CA GLU A 83 -9.22 -5.06 -6.22
C GLU A 83 -8.20 -5.38 -5.11
N LEU A 84 -8.70 -5.87 -3.97
CA LEU A 84 -7.85 -6.32 -2.87
C LEU A 84 -7.42 -7.75 -3.17
N GLY A 85 -6.11 -7.99 -3.33
CA GLY A 85 -5.57 -9.34 -3.57
C GLY A 85 -5.84 -10.30 -2.40
N GLU A 86 -5.28 -11.50 -2.40
CA GLU A 86 -5.32 -12.41 -1.22
C GLU A 86 -4.23 -12.05 -0.20
N PRO A 87 -4.39 -12.36 1.10
CA PRO A 87 -3.41 -11.96 2.09
C PRO A 87 -2.16 -12.83 1.97
N PHE A 88 -1.00 -12.18 1.97
CA PHE A 88 0.29 -12.86 1.79
C PHE A 88 0.65 -13.82 2.95
N ARG A 89 0.14 -13.55 4.16
CA ARG A 89 0.31 -14.39 5.36
C ARG A 89 -1.05 -14.93 5.82
N ARG A 90 -1.47 -16.05 5.21
CA ARG A 90 -2.72 -16.74 5.59
C ARG A 90 -2.69 -17.25 7.03
N ASP A 91 -1.51 -17.63 7.52
CA ASP A 91 -1.26 -18.10 8.87
C ASP A 91 -1.43 -17.02 9.95
N ALA A 92 -1.16 -15.75 9.60
CA ALA A 92 -1.41 -14.60 10.48
C ALA A 92 -2.91 -14.32 10.71
N MET A 93 -3.80 -14.98 9.95
CA MET A 93 -5.26 -14.91 10.13
C MET A 93 -5.82 -16.03 10.98
N LYS A 94 -4.97 -16.95 11.47
CA LYS A 94 -5.45 -18.00 12.36
C LYS A 94 -5.93 -17.34 13.64
N THR A 95 -7.19 -17.61 14.01
CA THR A 95 -7.76 -17.14 15.27
C THR A 95 -6.80 -17.51 16.41
N PRO A 96 -6.35 -16.54 17.23
CA PRO A 96 -5.43 -16.82 18.31
C PRO A 96 -6.04 -17.89 19.23
N VAL A 97 -5.28 -18.96 19.43
CA VAL A 97 -5.67 -20.01 20.36
C VAL A 97 -5.28 -19.57 21.76
N LYS A 98 -6.21 -19.69 22.71
CA LYS A 98 -5.97 -19.35 24.11
C LYS A 98 -4.92 -20.31 24.68
N VAL A 99 -3.68 -19.87 24.82
CA VAL A 99 -2.55 -20.71 25.30
C VAL A 99 -2.41 -20.70 26.83
N ALA A 100 -2.97 -19.69 27.50
CA ALA A 100 -3.13 -19.65 28.95
C ALA A 100 -4.44 -18.93 29.27
N GLY A 101 -5.28 -19.56 30.08
CA GLY A 101 -6.38 -18.86 30.74
C GLY A 101 -5.77 -17.84 31.69
N ILE A 102 -6.12 -16.56 31.55
CA ILE A 102 -5.95 -15.63 32.66
C ILE A 102 -7.12 -15.93 33.59
N ASP A 103 -6.84 -16.53 34.75
CA ASP A 103 -7.84 -16.63 35.81
C ASP A 103 -7.87 -15.29 36.56
N MET A 104 -9.05 -14.84 36.97
CA MET A 104 -9.16 -13.68 37.84
C MET A 104 -8.40 -13.89 39.15
N ALA A 105 -8.24 -15.15 39.59
CA ALA A 105 -7.43 -15.52 40.74
C ALA A 105 -5.92 -15.27 40.55
N ASP A 106 -5.43 -15.15 39.31
CA ASP A 106 -4.01 -14.90 39.01
C ASP A 106 -3.62 -13.42 39.18
N MET A 107 -4.61 -12.52 39.25
CA MET A 107 -4.39 -11.07 39.34
C MET A 107 -3.99 -10.66 40.77
N LYS A 108 -2.91 -9.88 40.89
CA LYS A 108 -2.50 -9.26 42.16
C LYS A 108 -2.93 -7.80 42.22
N PRO A 109 -3.33 -7.29 43.41
CA PRO A 109 -3.70 -5.89 43.56
C PRO A 109 -2.51 -4.98 43.25
N GLN A 110 -2.74 -3.99 42.39
CA GLN A 110 -1.71 -3.02 42.01
C GLN A 110 -1.48 -2.03 43.15
N GLN A 111 -0.24 -1.87 43.58
CA GLN A 111 0.11 -0.83 44.54
C GLN A 111 0.09 0.52 43.84
N VAL A 112 -0.75 1.42 44.34
CA VAL A 112 -0.82 2.82 43.89
C VAL A 112 0.43 3.51 44.43
N GLY A 113 1.24 4.08 43.53
CA GLY A 113 2.40 4.90 43.87
C GLY A 113 2.01 6.34 44.17
#